data_AF-A0A2V9BLZ0-F1
#
_entry.id   AF-A0A2V9BLZ0-F1
#
_cell.length_a   1.000
_cell.length_b   1.000
_cell.length_c   1.000
_cell.angle_alpha   90.00
_cell.angle_beta   90.00
_cell.angle_gamma   90.00
#
_symmetry.space_group_name_H-M   'P 1'
#
loop_
_entity.id
_entity.type
_entity.pdbx_description
1 polymer ?
#
loop_
_entity_poly.entity_id
_entity_poly.type
_entity_poly.pdbx_seq_one_letter_code
_entity_poly.pdbx_strand_id
1 'polypeptide(L)'
;MKHFDIAKWTEFVRDSVGEAERAAMQAHLASGCRKCRQTAELLRKVAAAARRHSQVQVPDYALRCARAIFLLQQPEKVQILPRIAARLLYDSFREPLP
;
A
#
# COMPACT_ATOMS: atom_id res chain seq x y z
N MET A 1 16.72 9.23 19.77
CA MET A 1 17.07 8.92 18.37
C MET A 1 15.89 9.28 17.48
N LYS A 2 16.13 9.98 16.35
CA LYS A 2 15.08 10.36 15.40
C LYS A 2 14.73 9.15 14.53
N HIS A 3 13.46 8.76 14.49
CA HIS A 3 12.97 7.72 13.58
C HIS A 3 12.56 8.36 12.25
N PHE A 4 12.66 7.60 11.17
CA PHE A 4 12.09 7.98 9.88
C PHE A 4 10.59 7.67 9.87
N ASP A 5 9.81 8.52 9.21
CA ASP A 5 8.39 8.29 9.02
C ASP A 5 8.13 7.11 8.06
N ILE A 6 6.87 6.69 7.99
CA ILE A 6 6.46 5.54 7.17
C ILE A 6 6.56 5.81 5.67
N ALA A 7 6.40 7.06 5.23
CA ALA A 7 6.52 7.43 3.82
C ALA A 7 7.96 7.24 3.35
N LYS A 8 8.94 7.67 4.15
CA LYS A 8 10.36 7.43 3.92
C LYS A 8 10.71 5.96 3.89
N TRP A 9 10.18 5.15 4.81
CA TRP A 9 10.38 3.70 4.74
C TRP A 9 9.76 3.08 3.48
N THR A 10 8.66 3.64 2.98
CA THR A 10 7.99 3.18 1.75
C THR A 10 8.85 3.51 0.53
N GLU A 11 9.36 4.74 0.43
CA GLU A 11 10.32 5.14 -0.61
C GLU A 11 11.58 4.26 -0.57
N PHE A 12 12.08 3.96 0.64
CA PHE A 12 13.26 3.13 0.85
C PHE A 12 13.08 1.70 0.32
N VAL A 13 11.96 1.04 0.63
CA VAL A 13 11.71 -0.33 0.12
C VAL A 13 11.35 -0.37 -1.37
N ARG A 14 10.94 0.76 -1.94
CA ARG A 14 10.69 0.93 -3.39
C ARG A 14 11.93 1.33 -4.17
N ASP A 15 13.06 1.50 -3.49
CA ASP A 15 14.32 1.98 -4.05
C ASP A 15 14.26 3.41 -4.62
N SER A 16 13.38 4.27 -4.09
CA SER A 16 13.11 5.62 -4.60
C SER A 16 13.70 6.76 -3.76
N VAL A 17 14.39 6.45 -2.65
CA VAL A 17 15.12 7.45 -1.84
C VAL A 17 16.46 7.82 -2.47
N GLY A 18 16.93 9.04 -2.21
CA GLY A 18 18.29 9.46 -2.58
C GLY A 18 19.38 8.67 -1.86
N GLU A 19 20.59 8.65 -2.42
CA GLU A 19 21.71 7.82 -1.93
C GLU A 19 22.13 8.15 -0.49
N ALA A 20 22.25 9.44 -0.16
CA ALA A 20 22.60 9.87 1.20
C ALA A 20 21.54 9.47 2.23
N GLU A 21 20.26 9.57 1.87
CA GLU A 21 19.15 9.17 2.73
C GLU A 21 19.10 7.66 2.90
N ARG A 22 19.33 6.89 1.83
CA ARG A 22 19.46 5.43 1.86
C ARG A 22 20.56 5.00 2.84
N ALA A 23 21.74 5.61 2.78
CA ALA A 23 22.84 5.29 3.68
C ALA A 23 22.47 5.56 5.15
N ALA A 24 21.83 6.70 5.45
CA ALA A 24 21.38 7.03 6.80
C ALA A 24 20.34 6.04 7.32
N MET A 25 19.40 5.63 6.47
CA MET A 25 18.36 4.64 6.83
C MET A 25 18.96 3.24 7.04
N GLN A 26 19.93 2.83 6.23
CA GLN A 26 20.66 1.57 6.43
C GLN A 26 21.46 1.58 7.74
N ALA A 27 22.18 2.65 8.02
CA ALA A 27 22.89 2.82 9.30
C ALA A 27 21.93 2.76 10.49
N HIS A 28 20.74 3.36 10.36
CA HIS A 28 19.72 3.29 11.40
C HIS A 28 19.22 1.84 11.64
N LEU A 29 19.02 1.06 10.58
CA LEU A 29 18.67 -0.36 10.72
C LEU A 29 19.82 -1.19 11.33
N ALA A 30 21.06 -0.88 10.95
CA ALA A 30 22.27 -1.52 11.47
C ALA A 30 22.50 -1.21 12.95
N SER A 31 22.10 -0.03 13.44
CA SER A 31 22.15 0.32 14.87
C SER A 31 21.22 -0.50 15.76
N GLY A 32 20.37 -1.36 15.18
CA GLY A 32 19.53 -2.29 15.95
C GLY A 32 18.15 -1.75 16.33
N CYS A 33 17.68 -0.67 15.70
CA CYS A 33 16.37 -0.11 16.00
C CYS A 33 15.23 -1.09 15.64
N ARG A 34 14.64 -1.74 16.66
CA ARG A 34 13.56 -2.73 16.50
C ARG A 34 12.31 -2.17 15.81
N LYS A 35 11.88 -0.98 16.21
CA LYS A 35 10.68 -0.33 15.64
C LYS A 35 10.82 -0.11 14.13
N CYS A 36 11.91 0.52 13.70
CA CYS A 36 12.15 0.77 12.29
C CYS A 36 12.42 -0.50 11.49
N ARG A 37 13.05 -1.51 12.10
CA ARG A 37 13.22 -2.83 11.48
C ARG A 37 11.87 -3.48 11.17
N GLN A 38 10.95 -3.52 12.14
CA GLN A 38 9.61 -4.08 11.94
C GLN A 38 8.84 -3.34 10.85
N THR A 39 8.87 -2.00 10.84
CA THR A 39 8.25 -1.20 9.79
C THR A 39 8.85 -1.50 8.41
N ALA A 40 10.17 -1.51 8.28
CA ALA A 40 10.84 -1.80 7.02
C ALA A 40 10.56 -3.23 6.51
N GLU A 41 10.54 -4.23 7.39
CA GLU A 41 10.23 -5.61 7.04
C GLU A 41 8.78 -5.78 6.57
N LEU A 42 7.83 -5.16 7.26
CA LEU A 42 6.43 -5.16 6.84
C LEU A 42 6.29 -4.56 5.44
N LEU A 43 6.87 -3.39 5.21
CA LEU A 43 6.80 -2.70 3.92
C LEU A 43 7.53 -3.46 2.81
N ARG A 44 8.64 -4.17 3.11
CA ARG A 44 9.29 -5.07 2.14
C ARG A 44 8.36 -6.20 1.70
N LYS A 45 7.63 -6.81 2.64
CA LYS A 45 6.65 -7.87 2.30
C LYS A 45 5.53 -7.33 1.42
N VAL A 46 5.01 -6.15 1.74
CA VAL A 46 3.99 -5.47 0.91
C VAL A 46 4.52 -5.15 -0.48
N ALA A 47 5.73 -4.58 -0.59
CA ALA A 47 6.35 -4.28 -1.87
C ALA A 47 6.57 -5.54 -2.72
N ALA A 48 7.01 -6.65 -2.11
CA ALA A 48 7.17 -7.92 -2.79
C ALA A 48 5.83 -8.50 -3.28
N ALA A 49 4.75 -8.39 -2.48
CA ALA A 49 3.41 -8.79 -2.91
C ALA A 49 2.93 -7.92 -4.08
N ALA A 50 3.05 -6.59 -3.97
CA ALA A 50 2.64 -5.66 -5.02
C ALA A 50 3.38 -5.91 -6.35
N ARG A 51 4.70 -6.14 -6.32
CA ARG A 51 5.50 -6.50 -7.51
C ARG A 51 5.01 -7.78 -8.18
N ARG A 52 4.64 -8.81 -7.40
CA ARG A 52 4.06 -10.05 -7.93
C ARG A 52 2.71 -9.81 -8.59
N HIS A 53 1.85 -9.00 -7.96
CA HIS A 53 0.53 -8.69 -8.54
C HIS A 53 0.64 -7.84 -9.81
N SER A 54 1.58 -6.89 -9.90
CA SER A 54 1.76 -6.08 -11.11
C SER A 54 2.23 -6.88 -12.33
N GLN A 55 2.78 -8.08 -12.12
CA GLN A 55 3.19 -8.98 -13.21
C GLN A 55 2.04 -9.84 -13.73
N VAL A 56 0.91 -9.90 -13.03
CA VAL A 56 -0.25 -10.70 -13.46
C VAL A 56 -0.98 -9.96 -14.56
N GLN A 57 -0.87 -10.46 -15.79
CA GLN A 57 -1.75 -10.03 -16.88
C GLN A 57 -3.11 -10.71 -16.71
N VAL A 58 -4.14 -9.92 -16.45
CA VAL A 58 -5.52 -10.41 -16.35
C VAL A 58 -6.17 -10.27 -17.73
N PRO A 59 -6.71 -11.35 -18.32
CA PRO A 59 -7.43 -11.26 -19.58
C PRO A 59 -8.63 -10.32 -19.50
N ASP A 60 -8.87 -9.53 -20.55
CA ASP A 60 -9.96 -8.54 -20.57
C ASP A 60 -11.34 -9.17 -20.32
N TYR A 61 -11.58 -10.39 -20.82
CA TYR A 61 -12.86 -11.06 -20.58
C TYR A 61 -13.06 -11.36 -19.10
N ALA A 62 -12.00 -11.76 -18.38
CA ALA A 62 -12.07 -12.04 -16.95
C ALA A 62 -12.35 -10.77 -16.14
N LEU A 63 -11.75 -9.63 -16.52
CA LEU A 63 -12.07 -8.33 -15.93
C LEU A 63 -13.53 -7.93 -16.17
N ARG A 64 -14.06 -8.13 -17.39
CA ARG A 64 -15.47 -7.86 -17.69
C ARG A 64 -16.41 -8.73 -16.85
N CYS A 65 -16.13 -10.03 -16.75
CA CYS A 65 -16.90 -10.95 -15.92
C CYS A 65 -16.86 -10.55 -14.44
N ALA A 66 -15.68 -10.21 -13.90
CA ALA A 66 -15.54 -9.76 -12.51
C ALA A 66 -16.36 -8.50 -12.23
N ARG A 67 -16.32 -7.49 -13.12
CA ARG A 67 -17.13 -6.27 -12.99
C ARG A 67 -18.63 -6.56 -13.04
N ALA A 68 -19.07 -7.47 -13.91
CA ALA A 68 -20.46 -7.87 -14.00
C ALA A 68 -20.98 -8.53 -12.71
N ILE A 69 -20.14 -9.32 -12.02
CA ILE A 69 -20.50 -9.91 -10.71
C ILE A 69 -20.88 -8.81 -9.71
N PHE A 70 -20.08 -7.76 -9.58
CA PHE A 70 -20.37 -6.66 -8.64
C PHE A 70 -21.60 -5.82 -9.02
N LEU A 71 -21.91 -5.73 -10.32
CA LEU A 71 -23.13 -5.06 -10.79
C LEU A 71 -24.39 -5.88 -10.52
N LEU A 72 -24.32 -7.20 -10.72
CA LEU A 72 -25.47 -8.12 -10.59
C LEU A 72 -25.70 -8.56 -9.15
N GLN A 73 -24.63 -8.73 -8.38
CA GLN A 73 -24.63 -9.11 -6.98
C GLN A 73 -24.00 -7.97 -6.19
N GLN A 74 -24.76 -6.88 -6.02
CA GLN A 74 -24.37 -5.90 -5.02
C GLN A 74 -24.28 -6.65 -3.68
N PRO A 75 -23.13 -6.57 -2.98
CA PRO A 75 -23.04 -7.19 -1.66
C PRO A 75 -24.19 -6.65 -0.84
N GLU A 76 -24.93 -7.56 -0.20
CA GLU A 76 -25.97 -7.19 0.75
C GLU A 76 -25.38 -6.14 1.68
N LYS A 77 -26.06 -5.01 1.90
CA LYS A 77 -25.51 -3.93 2.71
C LYS A 77 -25.19 -4.49 4.09
N VAL A 78 -23.91 -4.82 4.28
CA VAL A 78 -23.41 -5.41 5.50
C VAL A 78 -23.45 -4.32 6.57
N GLN A 79 -24.57 -4.22 7.29
CA GLN A 79 -24.77 -3.29 8.41
C GLN A 79 -24.05 -3.78 9.69
N ILE A 80 -22.86 -4.37 9.55
CA ILE A 80 -22.10 -4.90 10.70
C ILE A 80 -21.57 -3.76 11.58
N LEU A 81 -21.38 -2.56 11.02
CA LEU A 81 -20.99 -1.38 11.79
C LEU A 81 -22.21 -0.46 11.97
N PRO A 82 -22.47 0.04 13.21
CA PRO A 82 -23.43 1.14 13.38
C PRO A 82 -23.02 2.26 12.44
N ARG A 83 -23.97 3.01 11.84
CA ARG A 83 -23.67 4.13 10.92
C ARG A 83 -22.63 5.06 11.56
N ILE A 84 -21.36 4.80 11.30
CA ILE A 84 -20.27 5.65 11.76
C ILE A 84 -20.43 6.91 10.93
N ALA A 85 -20.55 8.06 11.58
CA ALA A 85 -20.45 9.36 10.92
C ALA A 85 -19.02 9.52 10.40
N ALA A 86 -18.68 8.80 9.34
CA ALA A 86 -17.38 8.83 8.70
C ALA A 86 -17.40 9.93 7.65
N ARG A 87 -16.44 10.85 7.76
CA ARG A 87 -16.19 11.85 6.72
C ARG A 87 -15.21 11.24 5.72
N LEU A 88 -15.61 11.19 4.45
CA LEU A 88 -14.72 10.81 3.34
C LEU A 88 -13.56 11.80 3.30
N LEU A 89 -12.35 11.36 3.68
CA LEU A 89 -11.16 12.20 3.66
C LEU A 89 -10.48 12.21 2.28
N TYR A 90 -10.67 11.16 1.49
CA TYR A 90 -9.99 10.97 0.21
C TYR A 90 -10.80 10.03 -0.69
N ASP A 91 -10.93 10.40 -1.98
CA ASP A 91 -11.68 9.66 -2.99
C ASP A 91 -10.82 9.48 -4.24
N SER A 92 -10.21 8.30 -4.37
CA SER A 92 -9.34 7.97 -5.51
C SER A 92 -10.11 7.80 -6.83
N PHE A 93 -11.45 7.70 -6.81
CA PHE A 93 -12.25 7.64 -8.03
C PHE A 93 -12.40 9.01 -8.70
N ARG A 94 -12.07 10.09 -7.99
CA ARG A 94 -12.10 11.47 -8.49
C ARG A 94 -10.72 12.02 -8.85
N GLU A 95 -9.68 11.21 -8.75
CA GLU A 95 -8.37 11.65 -9.20
C GLU A 95 -8.31 11.73 -10.72
N PRO A 96 -7.74 12.81 -11.28
CA PRO A 96 -7.48 12.87 -12.71
C PRO A 96 -6.49 11.77 -13.09
N LEU A 97 -6.80 11.06 -14.17
CA LEU A 97 -5.87 10.11 -14.76
C LEU A 97 -4.65 10.86 -15.31
N PRO A 98 -3.43 10.31 -15.15
CA PRO A 98 -2.20 10.89 -15.71
C PRO A 98 -2.20 10.89 -17.24
#